data_AF-A0A357WYN8-F1
#
_entry.id   AF-A0A357WYN8-F1
#
_cell.length_a   1.000
_cell.length_b   1.000
_cell.length_c   1.000
_cell.angle_alpha   90.00
_cell.angle_beta   90.00
_cell.angle_gamma   90.00
#
_symmetry.space_group_name_H-M   'P 1'
#
loop_
_entity.id
_entity.type
_entity.pdbx_description
1 polymer ?
#
loop_
_entity_poly.entity_id
_entity_poly.type
_entity_poly.pdbx_seq_one_letter_code
_entity_poly.pdbx_strand_id
1 'polypeptide(L)'
;LIVTIDEKEYLHLGCLLEEMFPEANIQMISSVINPAGVTRVGGFSRTDEYIYFVMLGVSSPKPLALGKDWRGNIKGGYKDKLRWNGLQRSGTAV
;
A
#
# COMPACT_ATOMS: atom_id res chain seq x y z
N LEU A 1 6.15 2.79 -12.80
CA LEU A 1 4.78 2.68 -13.37
C LEU A 1 3.83 2.36 -12.23
N ILE A 2 2.65 3.00 -12.20
CA ILE A 2 1.59 2.69 -11.21
C ILE A 2 0.36 2.24 -11.99
N VAL A 3 -0.21 1.09 -11.63
CA VAL A 3 -1.37 0.51 -12.31
C VAL A 3 -2.44 0.15 -11.30
N THR A 4 -3.62 0.76 -11.42
CA THR A 4 -4.84 0.34 -10.70
C THR A 4 -5.51 -0.79 -11.46
N ILE A 5 -5.93 -1.85 -10.77
CA ILE A 5 -6.59 -3.00 -11.39
C ILE A 5 -7.69 -3.55 -10.49
N ASP A 6 -8.74 -4.06 -11.12
CA ASP A 6 -9.83 -4.72 -10.43
C ASP A 6 -9.44 -6.13 -9.94
N GLU A 7 -10.34 -6.76 -9.20
CA GLU A 7 -10.12 -8.07 -8.61
C GLU A 7 -10.10 -9.24 -9.61
N LYS A 8 -10.50 -9.01 -10.86
CA LYS A 8 -10.63 -10.08 -11.84
C LYS A 8 -9.32 -10.36 -12.54
N GLU A 9 -8.54 -9.31 -12.81
CA GLU A 9 -7.36 -9.41 -13.66
C GLU A 9 -6.04 -9.16 -12.92
N TYR A 10 -6.06 -8.91 -11.61
CA TYR A 10 -4.84 -8.60 -10.87
C TYR A 10 -3.78 -9.71 -10.94
N LEU A 11 -4.16 -11.00 -10.95
CA LEU A 11 -3.21 -12.12 -11.07
C LEU A 11 -2.59 -12.18 -12.46
N HIS A 12 -3.41 -12.11 -13.52
CA HIS A 12 -2.92 -12.13 -14.90
C HIS A 12 -2.02 -10.94 -15.19
N LEU A 13 -2.40 -9.75 -14.71
CA LEU A 13 -1.57 -8.56 -14.82
C LEU A 13 -0.26 -8.72 -14.05
N GLY A 14 -0.29 -9.32 -12.85
CA GLY A 14 0.92 -9.60 -12.07
C GLY A 14 1.93 -10.44 -12.87
N CYS A 15 1.48 -11.58 -13.41
CA CYS A 15 2.32 -12.43 -14.26
C CYS A 15 2.88 -11.67 -15.47
N LEU A 16 2.03 -10.90 -16.17
CA LEU A 16 2.46 -10.12 -17.34
C LEU A 16 3.50 -9.05 -16.96
N LEU A 17 3.32 -8.36 -15.83
CA LEU A 17 4.26 -7.33 -15.37
C LEU A 17 5.62 -7.93 -15.00
N GLU A 18 5.64 -9.11 -14.39
CA GLU A 18 6.87 -9.86 -14.10
C GLU A 18 7.61 -10.26 -15.38
N GLU A 19 6.89 -10.73 -16.41
CA GLU A 19 7.48 -11.07 -17.71
C GLU A 19 8.00 -9.84 -18.47
N MET A 20 7.25 -8.74 -18.46
CA MET A 20 7.61 -7.52 -19.20
C MET A 20 8.73 -6.71 -18.52
N PHE A 21 8.79 -6.75 -17.19
CA PHE A 21 9.73 -5.97 -16.39
C PHE A 21 10.47 -6.84 -15.37
N PRO A 22 11.25 -7.84 -15.82
CA PRO A 22 11.88 -8.82 -14.92
C PRO A 22 12.89 -8.20 -13.94
N GLU A 23 13.45 -7.04 -14.29
CA GLU A 23 14.41 -6.29 -13.47
C GLU A 23 13.72 -5.28 -12.52
N ALA A 24 12.40 -5.13 -12.61
CA ALA A 24 11.67 -4.19 -11.76
C ALA A 24 11.40 -4.79 -10.39
N ASN A 25 11.47 -3.96 -9.36
CA ASN A 25 10.89 -4.32 -8.06
C ASN A 25 9.38 -4.03 -8.13
N ILE A 26 8.56 -5.07 -8.05
CA ILE A 26 7.10 -4.97 -8.18
C ILE A 26 6.47 -5.20 -6.81
N GLN A 27 5.68 -4.23 -6.35
CA GLN A 27 4.88 -4.35 -5.13
C GLN A 27 3.40 -4.16 -5.46
N MET A 28 2.55 -5.07 -4.97
CA MET A 28 1.09 -4.92 -5.01
C MET A 28 0.59 -4.47 -3.64
N ILE A 29 -0.36 -3.53 -3.62
CA ILE A 29 -1.12 -3.16 -2.43
C ILE A 29 -2.64 -3.26 -2.71
N SER A 30 -3.43 -3.35 -1.65
CA SER A 30 -4.89 -3.17 -1.74
C SER A 30 -5.29 -1.71 -1.46
N SER A 31 -6.40 -1.31 -2.04
CA SER A 31 -7.05 -0.02 -1.81
C SER A 31 -8.54 -0.25 -1.59
N VAL A 32 -9.11 0.32 -0.54
CA VAL A 32 -10.55 0.18 -0.25
C VAL A 32 -11.35 1.14 -1.12
N ILE A 33 -12.25 0.61 -1.95
CA ILE A 33 -13.19 1.40 -2.77
C ILE A 33 -14.49 1.70 -2.04
N ASN A 34 -15.02 0.73 -1.31
CA ASN A 34 -16.26 0.87 -0.57
C ASN A 34 -16.15 0.12 0.76
N PRO A 35 -16.02 0.83 1.90
CA PRO A 35 -15.94 0.19 3.21
C PRO A 35 -17.14 -0.67 3.59
N ALA A 36 -18.34 -0.36 3.05
CA ALA A 36 -19.53 -1.17 3.28
C ALA A 36 -19.50 -2.49 2.47
N GLY A 37 -18.67 -2.53 1.44
CA GLY A 37 -18.55 -3.62 0.49
C GLY A 37 -19.79 -3.81 -0.38
N VAL A 38 -19.59 -4.48 -1.53
CA VAL A 38 -20.66 -4.84 -2.44
C VAL A 38 -20.66 -6.34 -2.65
N THR A 39 -21.78 -6.97 -2.33
CA THR A 39 -21.99 -8.41 -2.51
C THR A 39 -22.58 -8.69 -3.89
N ARG A 40 -21.94 -9.57 -4.65
CA ARG A 40 -22.56 -10.16 -5.85
C ARG A 40 -23.40 -11.36 -5.44
N VAL A 41 -24.44 -11.68 -6.20
CA VAL A 41 -25.32 -12.83 -5.92
C VAL A 41 -24.48 -14.10 -5.76
N GLY A 42 -24.60 -14.76 -4.61
CA GLY A 42 -23.88 -16.00 -4.30
C GLY A 42 -22.40 -15.85 -3.92
N GLY A 43 -21.90 -14.63 -3.70
CA GLY A 43 -20.50 -14.38 -3.33
C GLY A 43 -20.33 -13.65 -1.99
N PHE A 44 -19.08 -13.49 -1.57
CA PHE A 44 -18.72 -12.60 -0.45
C PHE A 44 -18.71 -11.13 -0.88
N SER A 45 -18.93 -10.24 0.09
CA SER A 45 -18.83 -8.79 -0.11
C SER A 45 -17.39 -8.41 -0.46
N ARG A 46 -17.24 -7.52 -1.45
CA ARG A 46 -15.94 -7.03 -1.92
C ARG A 46 -15.80 -5.55 -1.60
N THR A 47 -14.64 -5.19 -1.07
CA THR A 47 -14.32 -3.83 -0.61
C THR A 47 -13.11 -3.23 -1.31
N ASP A 48 -12.30 -4.06 -1.99
CA ASP A 48 -10.93 -3.72 -2.36
C ASP A 48 -10.70 -3.75 -3.88
N GLU A 49 -9.85 -2.84 -4.33
CA GLU A 49 -9.13 -2.86 -5.60
C GLU A 49 -7.63 -3.03 -5.32
N TYR A 50 -6.85 -3.27 -6.37
CA TYR A 50 -5.41 -3.49 -6.27
C TYR A 50 -4.63 -2.44 -7.02
N ILE A 51 -3.44 -2.12 -6.51
CA ILE A 51 -2.51 -1.18 -7.14
C ILE A 51 -1.14 -1.82 -7.22
N TYR A 52 -0.60 -1.92 -8.43
CA TYR A 52 0.77 -2.33 -8.70
C TYR A 52 1.69 -1.11 -8.77
N PHE A 53 2.76 -1.13 -7.97
CA PHE A 53 3.91 -0.24 -8.06
C PHE A 53 5.05 -0.99 -8.72
N VAL A 54 5.31 -0.70 -10.00
CA VAL A 54 6.41 -1.25 -10.77
C VAL A 54 7.56 -0.25 -10.72
N MET A 55 8.52 -0.52 -9.85
CA MET A 55 9.68 0.36 -9.60
C MET A 55 10.81 0.00 -10.57
N LEU A 56 11.01 0.87 -11.56
CA LEU A 56 12.03 0.70 -12.60
C LEU A 56 13.36 1.33 -12.16
N GLY A 57 14.46 0.59 -12.32
CA GLY A 57 15.80 1.05 -11.94
C GLY A 57 15.90 1.36 -10.44
N VAL A 58 16.38 2.57 -10.11
CA VAL A 58 16.55 3.02 -8.70
C VAL A 58 15.29 3.66 -8.09
N SER A 59 14.15 3.55 -8.76
CA SER A 59 12.89 4.08 -8.25
C SER A 59 12.51 3.40 -6.92
N SER A 60 12.09 4.18 -5.95
CA SER A 60 11.63 3.68 -4.65
C SER A 60 10.67 4.68 -3.98
N PRO A 61 9.82 4.24 -3.04
CA PRO A 61 8.98 5.14 -2.26
C PRO A 61 9.85 6.15 -1.52
N LYS A 62 9.59 7.44 -1.75
CA LYS A 62 10.28 8.52 -1.05
C LYS A 62 9.40 9.06 0.07
N PRO A 63 9.87 9.06 1.34
CA PRO A 63 9.16 9.71 2.42
C PRO A 63 8.93 11.20 2.09
N LEU A 64 7.66 11.62 2.12
CA LEU A 64 7.30 13.01 1.93
C LEU A 64 7.07 13.65 3.31
N ALA A 65 7.83 14.69 3.62
CA ALA A 65 7.59 15.48 4.81
C ALA A 65 6.26 16.22 4.65
N LEU A 66 5.26 15.79 5.42
CA LEU A 66 3.93 16.41 5.39
C LEU A 66 3.89 17.64 6.31
N GLY A 67 3.18 18.68 5.87
CA GLY A 67 2.93 19.90 6.64
C GLY A 67 2.11 19.64 7.92
N LYS A 68 2.02 20.64 8.79
CA LYS A 68 1.27 20.53 10.06
C LYS A 68 -0.21 20.17 9.84
N ASP A 69 -0.78 20.59 8.71
CA ASP A 69 -2.18 20.36 8.36
C ASP A 69 -2.52 18.87 8.19
N TRP A 70 -1.52 18.04 7.86
CA TRP A 70 -1.67 16.59 7.74
C TRP A 70 -1.64 15.84 9.07
N ARG A 71 -1.46 16.53 10.21
CA ARG A 71 -1.49 15.90 11.54
C ARG A 71 -2.87 15.39 11.97
N GLY A 72 -3.94 15.80 11.28
CA GLY A 72 -5.32 15.55 11.71
C GLY A 72 -5.63 16.18 13.08
N ASN A 73 -6.77 15.79 13.68
CA ASN A 73 -7.21 16.26 15.00
C ASN A 73 -6.49 15.56 16.17
N ILE A 74 -5.21 15.20 16.02
CA ILE A 74 -4.44 14.57 17.11
C ILE A 74 -4.04 15.65 18.11
N LYS A 75 -4.82 15.80 19.19
CA LYS A 75 -4.50 16.67 20.33
C LYS A 75 -3.43 15.99 21.20
N GLY A 76 -2.25 16.61 21.30
CA GLY A 76 -1.14 16.15 22.14
C GLY A 76 -0.22 15.15 21.42
N GLY A 77 0.99 15.58 21.09
CA GLY A 77 1.98 14.76 20.40
C GLY A 77 2.87 14.01 21.38
N TYR A 78 2.78 12.68 21.39
CA TYR A 78 3.71 11.79 22.09
C TYR A 78 5.08 11.65 21.38
N LYS A 79 5.45 12.61 20.52
CA LYS A 79 6.69 12.59 19.76
C LYS A 79 7.91 12.84 20.65
N ASP A 80 7.70 13.53 21.77
CA ASP A 80 8.76 13.96 22.70
C ASP A 80 8.87 13.05 23.94
N LYS A 81 8.14 11.92 23.98
CA LYS A 81 8.19 10.95 25.08
C LYS A 81 8.54 9.57 24.55
N LEU A 82 9.58 8.96 25.14
CA LEU A 82 9.96 7.58 24.88
C LEU A 82 8.75 6.65 25.10
N ARG A 83 8.47 5.76 24.15
CA ARG A 83 7.38 4.77 24.25
C ARG A 83 7.92 3.35 24.27
N TRP A 84 7.22 2.48 24.99
CA TRP A 84 7.52 1.04 25.05
C TRP A 84 7.61 0.39 23.67
N ASN A 85 6.72 0.73 22.73
CA ASN A 85 6.78 0.20 21.36
C ASN A 85 8.08 0.56 20.61
N GLY A 86 8.73 1.68 20.94
CA GLY A 86 10.03 2.05 20.36
C GLY A 86 11.23 1.40 21.04
N LEU A 87 11.01 0.73 22.18
CA LEU A 87 12.01 -0.07 22.89
C LEU A 87 11.93 -1.56 22.53
N GLN A 88 10.81 -2.00 21.94
CA GLN A 88 10.70 -3.33 21.38
C GLN A 88 11.59 -3.44 20.14
N ARG A 89 12.22 -4.60 19.94
CA ARG A 89 12.93 -4.90 18.69
C ARG A 89 11.94 -4.82 17.52
N SER A 90 11.88 -3.69 16.84
CA SER A 90 11.30 -3.60 15.51
C SER A 90 12.24 -4.30 14.54
N GLY A 91 11.67 -5.10 13.63
CA GLY A 91 12.45 -5.86 12.64
C GLY A 91 13.47 -5.01 11.89
N THR A 92 14.49 -5.69 11.36
CA THR A 92 15.61 -5.07 10.66
C THR A 92 15.11 -4.26 9.47
N ALA A 93 15.44 -2.96 9.44
CA ALA A 93 15.32 -2.15 8.24
C ALA A 93 16.34 -2.69 7.24
N VAL A 94 15.86 -3.34 6.19
CA VAL A 94 16.63 -3.63 4.98
C VAL A 94 16.23 -2.58 3.94
#